data_AF-A0A2E7CBX5-F1
#
_entry.id   AF-A0A2E7CBX5-F1
#
_cell.length_a   1.000
_cell.length_b   1.000
_cell.length_c   1.000
_cell.angle_alpha   90.00
_cell.angle_beta   90.00
_cell.angle_gamma   90.00
#
_symmetry.space_group_name_H-M   'P 1'
#
loop_
_entity.id
_entity.type
_entity.pdbx_description
1 polymer ?
#
loop_
_entity_poly.entity_id
_entity_poly.type
_entity_poly.pdbx_seq_one_letter_code
_entity_poly.pdbx_strand_id
1 'polypeptide(L)'
;MAKTGIQISNVLKNKIQNDDDFKENIVEILKQKSCGKCFLSGETFNYATDLIHADHDIPESEGGLTDRENLNLTLAYCNKFKQANPSLLVKKYLPFKFFVDKNSDVKFDKASKDFFGIKSEPIVVEPQGEGFLQISFSNGTKTPVLPIYTEKKPELGNGFTYDYVFLQAPASAIMNDEVQPRNIKTGHIYKIFQDLHYNPLHEPSSVRLKKEYKNKTLSTDLLMFDGQHKTIAKMLVADGGDSMIDLKLYLNLSKEQATSLVNTIQSKIIKLGLSKSEFASKMGDEYSQAFARYEKWCKSNPGTIISEDGFIKYFDKAKQANAKKSLIQSRINDFLKMDVHEFSILEMVENKSKLKHKKSIIKETTFINKVINSLLYCKPIIHPIGDDELRIRERNNIRIILNLFHEECLSYDEDNVTDDELTKIHRLKSQSSLVYFTSLIKKACEHKFVMPGDSELFTKIELNQNKDYLKKVIERYSDHPIWGHDEKHSNKVTQFYNSLQKNQSLNTIGDAIKLNLPYILDVVQLVGSELDD
;
A
#
# COMPACT_ATOMS: atom_id res chain seq x y z
N MET A 1 -16.73 -33.16 -1.15
CA MET A 1 -18.00 -32.41 -1.22
C MET A 1 -17.72 -30.96 -0.88
N ALA A 2 -18.23 -30.01 -1.67
CA ALA A 2 -18.15 -28.60 -1.29
C ALA A 2 -18.95 -28.39 0.00
N LYS A 3 -18.37 -27.67 0.97
CA LYS A 3 -19.06 -27.31 2.22
C LYS A 3 -20.19 -26.32 1.87
N THR A 4 -21.44 -26.65 2.20
CA THR A 4 -22.61 -25.77 2.07
C THR A 4 -23.34 -25.64 3.41
N GLY A 5 -24.26 -24.69 3.52
CA GLY A 5 -25.00 -24.38 4.74
C GLY A 5 -24.26 -23.42 5.70
N ILE A 6 -24.85 -23.22 6.87
CA ILE A 6 -24.31 -22.33 7.92
C ILE A 6 -23.19 -23.03 8.67
N GLN A 7 -22.02 -22.42 8.69
CA GLN A 7 -20.85 -22.89 9.44
C GLN A 7 -20.51 -21.91 10.55
N ILE A 8 -20.50 -22.45 11.77
CA ILE A 8 -20.14 -21.73 12.99
C ILE A 8 -19.08 -22.57 13.69
N SER A 9 -17.89 -21.99 13.91
CA SER A 9 -16.79 -22.71 14.55
C SER A 9 -17.07 -22.93 16.04
N ASN A 10 -16.58 -24.05 16.58
CA ASN A 10 -16.67 -24.31 18.02
C ASN A 10 -15.91 -23.25 18.83
N VAL A 11 -14.85 -22.67 18.27
CA VAL A 11 -14.11 -21.55 18.88
C VAL A 11 -15.02 -20.34 19.07
N LEU A 12 -15.82 -19.99 18.05
CA LEU A 12 -16.76 -18.87 18.14
C LEU A 12 -17.85 -19.15 19.19
N LYS A 13 -18.44 -20.35 19.19
CA LYS A 13 -19.45 -20.74 20.17
C LYS A 13 -18.95 -20.67 21.61
N ASN A 14 -17.69 -21.09 21.84
CA ASN A 14 -17.09 -21.08 23.17
C ASN A 14 -16.78 -19.68 23.70
N LYS A 15 -16.71 -18.67 22.82
CA LYS A 15 -16.47 -17.28 23.19
C LYS A 15 -17.72 -16.50 23.58
N ILE A 16 -18.91 -17.07 23.36
CA ILE A 16 -20.18 -16.48 23.82
C ILE A 16 -20.20 -16.62 25.35
N GLN A 17 -20.25 -15.47 26.03
CA GLN A 17 -20.26 -15.39 27.49
C GLN A 17 -21.65 -14.97 27.97
N ASN A 18 -22.12 -15.60 29.06
CA ASN A 18 -23.31 -15.20 29.80
C ASN A 18 -24.62 -15.19 28.98
N ASP A 19 -24.72 -16.00 27.92
CA ASP A 19 -25.94 -16.18 27.11
C ASP A 19 -26.02 -17.63 26.61
N ASP A 20 -26.44 -18.52 27.52
CA ASP A 20 -26.52 -19.97 27.24
C ASP A 20 -27.62 -20.30 26.21
N ASP A 21 -28.74 -19.57 26.22
CA ASP A 21 -29.80 -19.72 25.22
C ASP A 21 -29.29 -19.38 23.83
N PHE A 22 -28.60 -18.25 23.66
CA PHE A 22 -28.00 -17.91 22.38
C PHE A 22 -26.94 -18.93 21.95
N LYS A 23 -26.14 -19.45 22.88
CA LYS A 23 -25.11 -20.43 22.59
C LYS A 23 -25.66 -21.76 22.10
N GLU A 24 -26.72 -22.27 22.72
CA GLU A 24 -27.41 -23.50 22.32
C GLU A 24 -28.17 -23.33 21.00
N ASN A 25 -28.85 -22.18 20.83
CA ASN A 25 -29.74 -21.91 19.70
C ASN A 25 -29.15 -21.00 18.61
N ILE A 26 -27.81 -20.81 18.60
CA ILE A 26 -27.12 -19.81 17.77
C ILE A 26 -27.51 -19.87 16.28
N VAL A 27 -27.65 -21.06 15.71
CA VAL A 27 -27.98 -21.21 14.29
C VAL A 27 -29.38 -20.66 13.99
N GLU A 28 -30.35 -20.98 14.84
CA GLU A 28 -31.75 -20.59 14.63
C GLU A 28 -31.93 -19.09 14.90
N ILE A 29 -31.33 -18.58 15.96
CA ILE A 29 -31.38 -17.16 16.31
C ILE A 29 -30.72 -16.31 15.21
N LEU A 30 -29.55 -16.72 14.71
CA LEU A 30 -28.88 -15.99 13.63
C LEU A 30 -29.63 -16.08 12.30
N LYS A 31 -30.30 -17.21 12.00
CA LYS A 31 -31.20 -17.33 10.83
C LYS A 31 -32.39 -16.38 10.93
N GLN A 32 -33.01 -16.30 12.11
CA GLN A 32 -34.12 -15.39 12.36
C GLN A 32 -33.65 -13.93 12.25
N LYS A 33 -32.55 -13.58 12.91
CA LYS A 33 -31.93 -12.24 12.84
C LYS A 33 -31.61 -11.82 11.41
N SER A 34 -31.12 -12.75 10.58
CA SER A 34 -30.73 -12.44 9.21
C SER A 34 -31.93 -12.26 8.27
N CYS A 35 -33.13 -12.70 8.64
CA CYS A 35 -34.32 -12.74 7.78
C CYS A 35 -34.02 -13.30 6.37
N GLY A 36 -33.20 -14.36 6.30
CA GLY A 36 -32.81 -14.97 5.02
C GLY A 36 -31.81 -14.17 4.18
N LYS A 37 -31.19 -13.09 4.68
CA LYS A 37 -30.29 -12.22 3.91
C LYS A 37 -28.89 -12.13 4.50
N CYS A 38 -27.89 -12.03 3.63
CA CYS A 38 -26.51 -11.75 4.00
C CYS A 38 -26.39 -10.36 4.64
N PHE A 39 -25.84 -10.28 5.84
CA PHE A 39 -25.67 -9.03 6.57
C PHE A 39 -24.80 -8.00 5.83
N LEU A 40 -23.83 -8.47 5.04
CA LEU A 40 -22.87 -7.62 4.34
C LEU A 40 -23.34 -7.18 2.95
N SER A 41 -24.10 -8.01 2.24
CA SER A 41 -24.49 -7.72 0.85
C SER A 41 -25.99 -7.45 0.67
N GLY A 42 -26.82 -7.88 1.62
CA GLY A 42 -28.27 -7.90 1.49
C GLY A 42 -28.81 -8.98 0.55
N GLU A 43 -27.96 -9.78 -0.11
CA GLU A 43 -28.39 -10.88 -0.98
C GLU A 43 -29.08 -11.99 -0.17
N THR A 44 -30.14 -12.55 -0.73
CA THR A 44 -30.88 -13.67 -0.12
C THR A 44 -30.02 -14.93 -0.11
N PHE A 45 -30.00 -15.63 1.01
CA PHE A 45 -29.34 -16.92 1.13
C PHE A 45 -30.10 -18.01 0.40
N ASN A 46 -29.37 -18.85 -0.34
CA ASN A 46 -29.77 -20.21 -0.65
C ASN A 46 -29.10 -21.17 0.33
N TYR A 47 -29.78 -21.49 1.44
CA TYR A 47 -29.23 -22.34 2.50
C TYR A 47 -28.78 -23.74 2.04
N ALA A 48 -29.23 -24.23 0.88
CA ALA A 48 -28.83 -25.53 0.35
C ALA A 48 -27.47 -25.49 -0.36
N THR A 49 -27.17 -24.39 -1.07
CA THR A 49 -25.99 -24.28 -1.94
C THR A 49 -24.94 -23.33 -1.39
N ASP A 50 -25.35 -22.35 -0.60
CA ASP A 50 -24.46 -21.29 -0.15
C ASP A 50 -23.63 -21.75 1.03
N LEU A 51 -22.36 -21.37 1.02
CA LEU A 51 -21.52 -21.43 2.22
C LEU A 51 -21.71 -20.14 3.02
N ILE A 52 -22.29 -20.26 4.21
CA ILE A 52 -22.66 -19.14 5.06
C ILE A 52 -21.82 -19.21 6.34
N HIS A 53 -21.22 -18.10 6.75
CA HIS A 53 -20.45 -17.99 7.99
C HIS A 53 -21.16 -17.07 8.99
N ALA A 54 -20.93 -17.29 10.28
CA ALA A 54 -21.19 -16.30 11.30
C ALA A 54 -19.90 -15.50 11.57
N ASP A 55 -19.99 -14.17 11.55
CA ASP A 55 -18.85 -13.28 11.85
C ASP A 55 -19.33 -12.02 12.57
N HIS A 56 -18.39 -11.32 13.20
CA HIS A 56 -18.65 -10.10 13.97
C HIS A 56 -18.88 -8.89 13.06
N ASP A 57 -19.80 -8.00 13.42
CA ASP A 57 -19.97 -6.68 12.80
C ASP A 57 -18.77 -5.78 13.14
N ILE A 58 -18.48 -5.63 14.42
CA ILE A 58 -17.26 -5.03 14.98
C ILE A 58 -16.25 -6.16 15.22
N PRO A 59 -15.10 -6.17 14.53
CA PRO A 59 -14.09 -7.21 14.71
C PRO A 59 -13.62 -7.33 16.18
N GLU A 60 -13.28 -8.55 16.61
CA GLU A 60 -12.68 -8.77 17.94
C GLU A 60 -11.41 -7.92 18.16
N SER A 61 -10.61 -7.73 17.10
CA SER A 61 -9.41 -6.88 17.13
C SER A 61 -9.72 -5.41 17.50
N GLU A 62 -10.93 -4.95 17.23
CA GLU A 62 -11.43 -3.62 17.56
C GLU A 62 -12.17 -3.60 18.91
N GLY A 63 -12.31 -4.75 19.58
CA GLY A 63 -13.00 -4.90 20.86
C GLY A 63 -14.46 -5.36 20.73
N GLY A 64 -14.88 -5.83 19.56
CA GLY A 64 -16.22 -6.40 19.40
C GLY A 64 -16.40 -7.67 20.23
N LEU A 65 -17.49 -7.72 20.99
CA LEU A 65 -17.85 -8.89 21.80
C LEU A 65 -18.40 -10.01 20.92
N THR A 66 -18.26 -11.26 21.37
CA THR A 66 -18.89 -12.40 20.69
C THR A 66 -20.26 -12.63 21.31
N ASP A 67 -21.24 -11.82 20.90
CA ASP A 67 -22.59 -11.83 21.44
C ASP A 67 -23.65 -11.81 20.33
N ARG A 68 -24.92 -11.85 20.75
CA ARG A 68 -26.08 -11.84 19.87
C ARG A 68 -26.15 -10.60 18.98
N GLU A 69 -25.72 -9.45 19.49
CA GLU A 69 -25.82 -8.16 18.78
C GLU A 69 -24.75 -8.05 17.70
N ASN A 70 -23.53 -8.50 18.00
CA ASN A 70 -22.39 -8.35 17.12
C ASN A 70 -22.26 -9.48 16.09
N LEU A 71 -22.75 -10.69 16.36
CA LEU A 71 -22.70 -11.79 15.39
C LEU A 71 -23.79 -11.71 14.32
N ASN A 72 -23.40 -11.93 13.06
CA ASN A 72 -24.29 -11.88 11.90
C ASN A 72 -23.96 -12.96 10.87
N LEU A 73 -24.97 -13.41 10.10
CA LEU A 73 -24.76 -14.34 8.99
C LEU A 73 -24.28 -13.61 7.73
N THR A 74 -23.24 -14.15 7.11
CA THR A 74 -22.65 -13.61 5.88
C THR A 74 -22.36 -14.72 4.88
N LEU A 75 -22.44 -14.43 3.59
CA LEU A 75 -21.93 -15.32 2.56
C LEU A 75 -20.41 -15.41 2.67
N ALA A 76 -19.84 -16.60 2.53
CA ALA A 76 -18.41 -16.82 2.78
C ALA A 76 -17.51 -15.93 1.91
N TYR A 77 -17.91 -15.64 0.66
CA TYR A 77 -17.17 -14.73 -0.20
C TYR A 77 -17.27 -13.26 0.25
N CYS A 78 -18.42 -12.83 0.79
CA CYS A 78 -18.57 -11.50 1.41
C CYS A 78 -17.68 -11.40 2.67
N ASN A 79 -17.65 -12.46 3.48
CA ASN A 79 -16.80 -12.50 4.67
C ASN A 79 -15.31 -12.43 4.34
N LYS A 80 -14.91 -13.17 3.28
CA LYS A 80 -13.54 -13.15 2.74
C LYS A 80 -13.16 -11.78 2.18
N PHE A 81 -14.12 -11.00 1.69
CA PHE A 81 -13.90 -9.62 1.28
C PHE A 81 -13.80 -8.68 2.48
N LYS A 82 -14.70 -8.82 3.48
CA LYS A 82 -14.69 -8.01 4.71
C LYS A 82 -13.33 -8.07 5.39
N GLN A 83 -12.85 -9.25 5.78
CA GLN A 83 -11.61 -9.37 6.56
C GLN A 83 -11.58 -8.37 7.74
N ALA A 84 -10.58 -7.48 7.77
CA ALA A 84 -10.44 -6.41 8.76
C ALA A 84 -11.07 -5.07 8.31
N ASN A 85 -11.79 -5.02 7.19
CA ASN A 85 -12.48 -3.82 6.75
C ASN A 85 -13.74 -3.59 7.60
N PRO A 86 -14.07 -2.33 7.97
CA PRO A 86 -15.28 -2.02 8.71
C PRO A 86 -16.54 -2.45 7.95
N SER A 87 -17.44 -3.15 8.64
CA SER A 87 -18.69 -3.67 8.06
C SER A 87 -19.55 -2.58 7.43
N LEU A 88 -19.59 -1.37 8.02
CA LEU A 88 -20.29 -0.21 7.46
C LEU A 88 -19.85 0.08 6.02
N LEU A 89 -18.53 0.09 5.79
CA LEU A 89 -17.95 0.35 4.47
C LEU A 89 -18.26 -0.79 3.50
N VAL A 90 -18.10 -2.02 3.98
CA VAL A 90 -18.34 -3.24 3.18
C VAL A 90 -19.80 -3.31 2.74
N LYS A 91 -20.74 -2.96 3.63
CA LYS A 91 -22.19 -2.96 3.37
C LYS A 91 -22.61 -1.98 2.28
N LYS A 92 -22.00 -0.80 2.23
CA LYS A 92 -22.25 0.18 1.17
C LYS A 92 -21.62 -0.22 -0.16
N TYR A 93 -20.43 -0.81 -0.12
CA TYR A 93 -19.65 -1.11 -1.33
C TYR A 93 -20.01 -2.42 -2.03
N LEU A 94 -20.29 -3.51 -1.28
CA LEU A 94 -20.52 -4.83 -1.87
C LEU A 94 -21.71 -4.88 -2.85
N PRO A 95 -22.88 -4.27 -2.56
CA PRO A 95 -23.97 -4.24 -3.54
C PRO A 95 -23.55 -3.62 -4.87
N PHE A 96 -22.77 -2.53 -4.81
CA PHE A 96 -22.23 -1.89 -6.01
C PHE A 96 -21.24 -2.80 -6.74
N LYS A 97 -20.35 -3.48 -6.01
CA LYS A 97 -19.44 -4.44 -6.60
C LYS A 97 -20.19 -5.56 -7.34
N PHE A 98 -21.23 -6.14 -6.75
CA PHE A 98 -22.02 -7.18 -7.41
C PHE A 98 -22.80 -6.66 -8.61
N PHE A 99 -23.31 -5.42 -8.53
CA PHE A 99 -23.91 -4.77 -9.68
C PHE A 99 -22.91 -4.69 -10.85
N VAL A 100 -21.66 -4.27 -10.61
CA VAL A 100 -20.63 -4.21 -11.65
C VAL A 100 -20.23 -5.61 -12.13
N ASP A 101 -20.08 -6.59 -11.24
CA ASP A 101 -19.67 -7.94 -11.62
C ASP A 101 -20.76 -8.67 -12.45
N LYS A 102 -22.05 -8.38 -12.21
CA LYS A 102 -23.19 -8.95 -12.95
C LYS A 102 -23.43 -8.27 -14.32
N ASN A 103 -22.79 -7.13 -14.58
CA ASN A 103 -23.02 -6.34 -15.78
C ASN A 103 -21.70 -6.16 -16.56
N SER A 104 -21.67 -6.56 -17.83
CA SER A 104 -20.55 -6.18 -18.69
C SER A 104 -20.55 -4.67 -18.99
N ASP A 105 -19.35 -4.11 -19.17
CA ASP A 105 -19.12 -2.74 -19.64
C ASP A 105 -19.85 -1.63 -18.87
N VAL A 106 -19.91 -1.75 -17.54
CA VAL A 106 -20.44 -0.68 -16.69
C VAL A 106 -19.55 0.54 -16.78
N LYS A 107 -20.10 1.61 -17.35
CA LYS A 107 -19.55 2.98 -17.37
C LYS A 107 -20.29 3.87 -16.37
N PHE A 108 -19.87 5.13 -16.24
CA PHE A 108 -20.49 6.08 -15.32
C PHE A 108 -22.01 6.18 -15.48
N ASP A 109 -22.53 6.39 -16.70
CA ASP A 109 -23.97 6.56 -16.91
C ASP A 109 -24.78 5.32 -16.48
N LYS A 110 -24.27 4.13 -16.81
CA LYS A 110 -24.91 2.87 -16.45
C LYS A 110 -24.93 2.68 -14.93
N ALA A 111 -23.83 3.01 -14.24
CA ALA A 111 -23.79 2.99 -12.78
C ALA A 111 -24.76 4.01 -12.17
N SER A 112 -24.72 5.26 -12.61
CA SER A 112 -25.59 6.34 -12.13
C SER A 112 -27.06 5.98 -12.29
N LYS A 113 -27.46 5.51 -13.48
CA LYS A 113 -28.86 5.16 -13.78
C LYS A 113 -29.30 3.87 -13.10
N ASP A 114 -28.60 2.76 -13.35
CA ASP A 114 -29.13 1.43 -13.03
C ASP A 114 -28.84 1.03 -11.57
N PHE A 115 -27.79 1.57 -10.95
CA PHE A 115 -27.48 1.30 -9.54
C PHE A 115 -27.99 2.41 -8.61
N PHE A 116 -27.71 3.68 -8.93
CA PHE A 116 -28.10 4.79 -8.06
C PHE A 116 -29.48 5.37 -8.38
N GLY A 117 -30.15 4.93 -9.45
CA GLY A 117 -31.46 5.44 -9.86
C GLY A 117 -31.43 6.90 -10.34
N ILE A 118 -30.27 7.43 -10.70
CA ILE A 118 -30.08 8.84 -11.06
C ILE A 118 -30.33 9.02 -12.55
N LYS A 119 -31.26 9.92 -12.85
CA LYS A 119 -31.47 10.43 -14.21
C LYS A 119 -30.81 11.81 -14.30
N SER A 120 -29.83 11.94 -15.19
CA SER A 120 -29.14 13.20 -15.37
C SER A 120 -30.01 14.23 -16.12
N GLU A 121 -29.95 15.49 -15.70
CA GLU A 121 -30.75 16.59 -16.25
C GLU A 121 -29.89 17.82 -16.60
N PRO A 122 -30.32 18.65 -17.57
CA PRO A 122 -29.58 19.85 -17.96
C PRO A 122 -29.47 20.88 -16.83
N ILE A 123 -28.42 21.70 -16.89
CA ILE A 123 -28.22 22.86 -16.03
C ILE A 123 -28.59 24.15 -16.75
N VAL A 124 -28.77 25.23 -16.00
CA VAL A 124 -28.92 26.60 -16.52
C VAL A 124 -27.79 27.46 -16.00
N VAL A 125 -26.98 28.02 -16.89
CA VAL A 125 -25.91 28.98 -16.57
C VAL A 125 -26.43 30.38 -16.82
N GLU A 126 -26.37 31.25 -15.81
CA GLU A 126 -26.89 32.62 -15.84
C GLU A 126 -25.75 33.62 -15.59
N PRO A 127 -25.56 34.66 -16.44
CA PRO A 127 -24.56 35.70 -16.18
C PRO A 127 -24.95 36.53 -14.94
N GLN A 128 -23.96 36.89 -14.12
CA GLN A 128 -24.15 37.71 -12.91
C GLN A 128 -23.20 38.92 -12.94
N GLY A 129 -23.13 39.60 -14.08
CA GLY A 129 -22.17 40.66 -14.35
C GLY A 129 -20.91 40.16 -15.07
N GLU A 130 -19.96 41.05 -15.32
CA GLU A 130 -18.74 40.74 -16.04
C GLU A 130 -17.83 39.82 -15.22
N GLY A 131 -17.47 38.66 -15.78
CA GLY A 131 -16.59 37.68 -15.11
C GLY A 131 -17.25 36.84 -14.02
N PHE A 132 -18.58 36.90 -13.87
CA PHE A 132 -19.32 36.12 -12.87
C PHE A 132 -20.51 35.39 -13.48
N LEU A 133 -20.82 34.22 -12.93
CA LEU A 133 -21.99 33.42 -13.32
C LEU A 133 -22.64 32.76 -12.11
N GLN A 134 -23.89 32.33 -12.27
CA GLN A 134 -24.58 31.45 -11.34
C GLN A 134 -25.13 30.26 -12.12
N ILE A 135 -25.13 29.08 -11.49
CA ILE A 135 -25.64 27.85 -12.10
C ILE A 135 -26.85 27.38 -11.32
N SER A 136 -27.94 27.15 -12.04
CA SER A 136 -29.16 26.54 -11.51
C SER A 136 -29.25 25.08 -11.95
N PHE A 137 -29.65 24.22 -11.01
CA PHE A 137 -29.82 22.79 -11.21
C PHE A 137 -31.31 22.42 -11.25
N SER A 138 -31.63 21.29 -11.85
CA SER A 138 -33.01 20.85 -12.03
C SER A 138 -33.74 20.49 -10.74
N ASN A 139 -33.00 20.18 -9.67
CA ASN A 139 -33.54 19.97 -8.33
C ASN A 139 -33.93 21.29 -7.61
N GLY A 140 -33.91 22.43 -8.31
CA GLY A 140 -34.26 23.75 -7.77
C GLY A 140 -33.14 24.44 -6.98
N THR A 141 -31.99 23.79 -6.78
CA THR A 141 -30.83 24.39 -6.12
C THR A 141 -30.03 25.28 -7.08
N LYS A 142 -29.33 26.27 -6.52
CA LYS A 142 -28.42 27.15 -7.27
C LYS A 142 -27.06 27.22 -6.57
N THR A 143 -26.00 27.41 -7.36
CA THR A 143 -24.70 27.77 -6.80
C THR A 143 -24.74 29.18 -6.20
N PRO A 144 -23.79 29.55 -5.32
CA PRO A 144 -23.46 30.96 -5.13
C PRO A 144 -23.01 31.58 -6.48
N VAL A 145 -22.88 32.91 -6.52
CA VAL A 145 -22.26 33.59 -7.66
C VAL A 145 -20.78 33.18 -7.71
N LEU A 146 -20.36 32.62 -8.84
CA LEU A 146 -19.03 32.05 -9.06
C LEU A 146 -18.18 32.98 -9.93
N PRO A 147 -16.90 33.23 -9.56
CA PRO A 147 -15.96 33.93 -10.42
C PRO A 147 -15.49 33.03 -11.56
N ILE A 148 -15.38 33.60 -12.76
CA ILE A 148 -14.78 32.95 -13.93
C ILE A 148 -13.27 33.15 -13.87
N TYR A 149 -12.53 32.04 -13.87
CA TYR A 149 -11.07 32.03 -13.97
C TYR A 149 -10.65 31.81 -15.41
N THR A 150 -9.61 32.50 -15.85
CA THR A 150 -9.12 32.46 -17.24
C THR A 150 -7.65 32.09 -17.29
N GLU A 151 -7.32 31.03 -18.03
CA GLU A 151 -5.94 30.61 -18.32
C GLU A 151 -5.59 30.87 -19.79
N LYS A 152 -4.60 31.72 -20.05
CA LYS A 152 -4.09 31.98 -21.41
C LYS A 152 -3.10 30.89 -21.83
N LYS A 153 -3.19 30.39 -23.07
CA LYS A 153 -2.19 29.50 -23.67
C LYS A 153 -1.41 30.23 -24.78
N PRO A 154 -0.14 30.60 -24.55
CA PRO A 154 0.63 31.40 -25.50
C PRO A 154 0.84 30.75 -26.86
N GLU A 155 0.97 29.41 -26.91
CA GLU A 155 1.43 28.68 -28.10
C GLU A 155 0.32 28.20 -29.05
N LEU A 156 -0.96 28.33 -28.68
CA LEU A 156 -2.09 27.85 -29.51
C LEU A 156 -2.60 28.87 -30.54
N GLY A 157 -1.84 29.94 -30.80
CA GLY A 157 -2.22 31.03 -31.71
C GLY A 157 -3.28 31.96 -31.09
N ASN A 158 -3.10 33.26 -31.26
CA ASN A 158 -4.03 34.34 -30.89
C ASN A 158 -4.55 34.36 -29.44
N GLY A 159 -3.72 34.03 -28.45
CA GLY A 159 -4.09 34.25 -27.04
C GLY A 159 -5.32 33.45 -26.59
N PHE A 160 -5.50 32.25 -27.14
CA PHE A 160 -6.57 31.33 -26.75
C PHE A 160 -6.63 31.16 -25.23
N THR A 161 -7.84 31.21 -24.68
CA THR A 161 -8.08 31.13 -23.23
C THR A 161 -8.95 29.94 -22.86
N TYR A 162 -8.67 29.36 -21.70
CA TYR A 162 -9.59 28.44 -21.02
C TYR A 162 -10.27 29.18 -19.88
N ASP A 163 -11.58 29.33 -19.98
CA ASP A 163 -12.43 29.89 -18.93
C ASP A 163 -13.06 28.75 -18.14
N TYR A 164 -12.97 28.82 -16.81
CA TYR A 164 -13.48 27.77 -15.94
C TYR A 164 -13.94 28.29 -14.58
N VAL A 165 -14.73 27.47 -13.89
CA VAL A 165 -15.17 27.70 -12.50
C VAL A 165 -14.97 26.44 -11.66
N PHE A 166 -14.84 26.62 -10.35
CA PHE A 166 -14.93 25.53 -9.38
C PHE A 166 -16.28 25.57 -8.69
N LEU A 167 -16.95 24.43 -8.58
CA LEU A 167 -18.27 24.34 -7.98
C LEU A 167 -18.54 22.96 -7.37
N GLN A 168 -19.61 22.88 -6.59
CA GLN A 168 -20.27 21.61 -6.30
C GLN A 168 -21.57 21.51 -7.10
N ALA A 169 -21.82 20.35 -7.70
CA ALA A 169 -23.07 20.08 -8.42
C ALA A 169 -23.69 18.76 -7.93
N PRO A 170 -25.02 18.64 -7.90
CA PRO A 170 -25.67 17.37 -7.61
C PRO A 170 -25.28 16.33 -8.68
N ALA A 171 -25.14 15.07 -8.28
CA ALA A 171 -24.82 13.98 -9.20
C ALA A 171 -25.83 13.87 -10.36
N SER A 172 -27.09 14.25 -10.13
CA SER A 172 -28.15 14.35 -11.14
C SER A 172 -27.93 15.43 -12.20
N ALA A 173 -26.98 16.35 -12.04
CA ALA A 173 -26.62 17.29 -13.10
C ALA A 173 -25.58 16.73 -14.08
N ILE A 174 -24.90 15.63 -13.74
CA ILE A 174 -23.68 15.19 -14.42
C ILE A 174 -24.00 14.06 -15.39
N MET A 175 -23.52 14.18 -16.63
CA MET A 175 -23.58 13.14 -17.65
C MET A 175 -22.16 12.68 -18.00
N ASN A 176 -21.95 11.43 -18.38
CA ASN A 176 -20.65 11.00 -18.88
C ASN A 176 -20.37 11.63 -20.25
N ASP A 177 -19.14 12.08 -20.46
CA ASP A 177 -18.69 12.55 -21.76
C ASP A 177 -18.25 11.35 -22.64
N GLU A 178 -18.52 11.47 -23.93
CA GLU A 178 -18.05 10.53 -24.95
C GLU A 178 -16.54 10.64 -25.20
N VAL A 179 -15.89 11.71 -24.71
CA VAL A 179 -14.44 11.92 -24.83
C VAL A 179 -13.65 10.80 -24.16
N GLN A 180 -14.12 10.26 -23.02
CA GLN A 180 -13.38 9.25 -22.28
C GLN A 180 -14.27 8.23 -21.54
N PRO A 181 -15.06 7.43 -22.27
CA PRO A 181 -15.99 6.48 -21.67
C PRO A 181 -15.23 5.27 -21.10
N ARG A 182 -14.84 5.34 -19.81
CA ARG A 182 -14.10 4.27 -19.14
C ARG A 182 -15.03 3.31 -18.39
N ASN A 183 -14.70 2.02 -18.52
CA ASN A 183 -15.28 1.00 -17.67
C ASN A 183 -14.89 1.24 -16.20
N ILE A 184 -15.86 1.00 -15.34
CA ILE A 184 -15.70 1.14 -13.91
C ILE A 184 -14.84 0.00 -13.35
N LYS A 185 -13.83 0.38 -12.55
CA LYS A 185 -12.91 -0.54 -11.90
C LYS A 185 -13.23 -0.56 -10.41
N THR A 186 -13.95 -1.60 -9.98
CA THR A 186 -14.43 -1.77 -8.60
C THR A 186 -13.30 -1.63 -7.58
N GLY A 187 -12.15 -2.26 -7.81
CA GLY A 187 -11.00 -2.17 -6.90
C GLY A 187 -10.41 -0.76 -6.77
N HIS A 188 -10.52 0.09 -7.80
CA HIS A 188 -10.07 1.48 -7.71
C HIS A 188 -11.07 2.33 -6.92
N ILE A 189 -12.37 2.16 -7.18
CA ILE A 189 -13.44 2.82 -6.41
C ILE A 189 -13.33 2.48 -4.94
N TYR A 190 -13.07 1.21 -4.59
CA TYR A 190 -12.96 0.81 -3.19
C TYR A 190 -11.89 1.61 -2.44
N LYS A 191 -10.70 1.78 -3.05
CA LYS A 191 -9.61 2.56 -2.45
C LYS A 191 -10.00 4.02 -2.22
N ILE A 192 -10.64 4.65 -3.21
CA ILE A 192 -11.11 6.04 -3.09
C ILE A 192 -12.23 6.14 -2.04
N PHE A 193 -13.21 5.24 -2.10
CA PHE A 193 -14.33 5.18 -1.16
C PHE A 193 -13.85 5.04 0.28
N GLN A 194 -12.88 4.17 0.55
CA GLN A 194 -12.27 4.04 1.88
C GLN A 194 -11.57 5.34 2.31
N ASP A 195 -10.79 5.96 1.42
CA ASP A 195 -10.09 7.21 1.72
C ASP A 195 -11.06 8.37 2.05
N LEU A 196 -12.17 8.47 1.31
CA LEU A 196 -13.18 9.51 1.50
C LEU A 196 -13.91 9.49 2.85
N HIS A 197 -13.78 8.42 3.65
CA HIS A 197 -14.30 8.39 5.02
C HIS A 197 -13.41 9.11 6.02
N TYR A 198 -12.15 9.35 5.64
CA TYR A 198 -11.15 9.96 6.51
C TYR A 198 -10.64 11.29 5.95
N ASN A 199 -10.66 11.45 4.63
CA ASN A 199 -10.09 12.59 3.93
C ASN A 199 -11.08 13.20 2.93
N PRO A 200 -11.06 14.53 2.71
CA PRO A 200 -11.81 15.14 1.62
C PRO A 200 -11.23 14.72 0.26
N LEU A 201 -12.03 14.82 -0.79
CA LEU A 201 -11.56 14.58 -2.15
C LEU A 201 -10.50 15.63 -2.52
N HIS A 202 -9.25 15.20 -2.70
CA HIS A 202 -8.14 16.12 -2.97
C HIS A 202 -8.24 16.85 -4.33
N GLU A 203 -8.79 16.20 -5.36
CA GLU A 203 -8.88 16.75 -6.71
C GLU A 203 -10.29 16.60 -7.29
N PRO A 204 -10.90 17.70 -7.79
CA PRO A 204 -12.24 17.67 -8.36
C PRO A 204 -12.30 16.87 -9.67
N SER A 205 -13.50 16.41 -10.03
CA SER A 205 -13.77 15.84 -11.35
C SER A 205 -13.82 16.97 -12.40
N SER A 206 -13.37 16.68 -13.62
CA SER A 206 -13.35 17.68 -14.70
C SER A 206 -14.55 17.50 -15.63
N VAL A 207 -15.24 18.59 -15.88
CA VAL A 207 -16.46 18.64 -16.71
C VAL A 207 -16.39 19.79 -17.70
N ARG A 208 -17.13 19.66 -18.81
CA ARG A 208 -17.33 20.74 -19.79
C ARG A 208 -18.81 20.92 -20.07
N LEU A 209 -19.17 22.08 -20.61
CA LEU A 209 -20.49 22.28 -21.18
C LEU A 209 -20.60 21.58 -22.55
N LYS A 210 -21.77 21.02 -22.86
CA LYS A 210 -22.06 20.52 -24.20
C LYS A 210 -22.11 21.63 -25.25
N LYS A 211 -22.54 22.82 -24.83
CA LYS A 211 -22.54 24.05 -25.62
C LYS A 211 -21.67 25.09 -24.91
N GLU A 212 -20.76 25.73 -25.62
CA GLU A 212 -19.89 26.76 -25.05
C GLU A 212 -20.69 27.94 -24.52
N TYR A 213 -20.27 28.47 -23.38
CA TYR A 213 -20.87 29.64 -22.76
C TYR A 213 -20.41 30.92 -23.48
N LYS A 214 -21.36 31.76 -23.88
CA LYS A 214 -21.12 33.02 -24.62
C LYS A 214 -21.65 34.24 -23.86
N ASN A 215 -21.48 34.26 -22.54
CA ASN A 215 -21.95 35.35 -21.65
C ASN A 215 -23.45 35.65 -21.77
N LYS A 216 -24.26 34.62 -22.00
CA LYS A 216 -25.72 34.68 -22.07
C LYS A 216 -26.31 33.48 -21.36
N THR A 217 -27.53 33.62 -20.85
CA THR A 217 -28.24 32.51 -20.22
C THR A 217 -28.28 31.30 -21.15
N LEU A 218 -27.81 30.16 -20.64
CA LEU A 218 -27.60 28.95 -21.41
C LEU A 218 -28.13 27.73 -20.66
N SER A 219 -29.08 27.02 -21.25
CA SER A 219 -29.44 25.67 -20.82
C SER A 219 -28.62 24.63 -21.61
N THR A 220 -27.90 23.76 -20.89
CA THR A 220 -26.98 22.80 -21.50
C THR A 220 -26.66 21.62 -20.58
N ASP A 221 -26.04 20.59 -21.14
CA ASP A 221 -25.63 19.39 -20.40
C ASP A 221 -24.23 19.57 -19.82
N LEU A 222 -24.00 19.05 -18.61
CA LEU A 222 -22.71 19.03 -17.93
C LEU A 222 -22.01 17.68 -18.14
N LEU A 223 -20.99 17.67 -19.00
CA LEU A 223 -20.35 16.44 -19.49
C LEU A 223 -19.03 16.18 -18.76
N MET A 224 -18.95 15.08 -18.01
CA MET A 224 -17.76 14.64 -17.28
C MET A 224 -16.83 13.80 -18.15
N PHE A 225 -15.65 14.35 -18.44
CA PHE A 225 -14.62 13.66 -19.22
C PHE A 225 -13.49 13.09 -18.35
N ASP A 226 -13.31 13.55 -17.10
CA ASP A 226 -12.37 12.95 -16.14
C ASP A 226 -12.93 12.93 -14.71
N GLY A 227 -12.63 11.88 -13.95
CA GLY A 227 -13.08 11.71 -12.56
C GLY A 227 -14.22 10.72 -12.32
N GLN A 228 -14.58 9.87 -13.29
CA GLN A 228 -15.71 8.93 -13.18
C GLN A 228 -15.65 8.03 -11.92
N HIS A 229 -14.50 7.43 -11.61
CA HIS A 229 -14.35 6.59 -10.40
C HIS A 229 -14.42 7.38 -9.10
N LYS A 230 -13.94 8.64 -9.09
CA LYS A 230 -14.00 9.54 -7.93
C LYS A 230 -15.46 9.91 -7.63
N THR A 231 -16.20 10.28 -8.67
CA THR A 231 -17.62 10.64 -8.57
C THR A 231 -18.44 9.47 -8.01
N ILE A 232 -18.28 8.26 -8.55
CA ILE A 232 -18.99 7.08 -8.02
C ILE A 232 -18.60 6.78 -6.57
N ALA A 233 -17.31 6.86 -6.23
CA ALA A 233 -16.87 6.66 -4.85
C ALA A 233 -17.55 7.66 -3.90
N LYS A 234 -17.64 8.94 -4.30
CA LYS A 234 -18.35 9.97 -3.52
C LYS A 234 -19.85 9.67 -3.41
N MET A 235 -20.47 9.19 -4.48
CA MET A 235 -21.87 8.76 -4.47
C MET A 235 -22.15 7.59 -3.52
N LEU A 236 -21.19 6.66 -3.38
CA LEU A 236 -21.29 5.57 -2.39
C LEU A 236 -21.17 6.08 -0.95
N VAL A 237 -20.35 7.11 -0.70
CA VAL A 237 -20.21 7.69 0.66
C VAL A 237 -21.53 8.33 1.10
N ALA A 238 -22.15 9.10 0.20
CA ALA A 238 -23.35 9.89 0.46
C ALA A 238 -24.68 9.17 0.10
N ASP A 239 -24.65 7.86 -0.12
CA ASP A 239 -25.83 7.01 -0.38
C ASP A 239 -26.71 7.44 -1.58
N GLY A 240 -26.09 7.96 -2.66
CA GLY A 240 -26.76 8.11 -3.97
C GLY A 240 -27.06 9.54 -4.43
N GLY A 241 -28.30 9.78 -4.89
CA GLY A 241 -28.68 10.86 -5.82
C GLY A 241 -28.39 12.31 -5.40
N ASP A 242 -28.47 12.60 -4.11
CA ASP A 242 -28.25 13.95 -3.56
C ASP A 242 -26.77 14.27 -3.33
N SER A 243 -25.87 13.40 -3.81
CA SER A 243 -24.43 13.58 -3.69
C SER A 243 -23.98 14.86 -4.39
N MET A 244 -23.41 15.79 -3.62
CA MET A 244 -22.74 16.97 -4.16
C MET A 244 -21.32 16.62 -4.58
N ILE A 245 -21.01 16.77 -5.86
CA ILE A 245 -19.73 16.40 -6.47
C ILE A 245 -18.88 17.65 -6.69
N ASP A 246 -17.60 17.61 -6.29
CA ASP A 246 -16.66 18.72 -6.50
C ASP A 246 -16.16 18.70 -7.95
N LEU A 247 -16.35 19.81 -8.66
CA LEU A 247 -16.11 19.92 -10.10
C LEU A 247 -15.22 21.11 -10.47
N LYS A 248 -14.36 20.90 -11.47
CA LYS A 248 -13.79 21.96 -12.31
C LYS A 248 -14.56 21.98 -13.62
N LEU A 249 -15.35 23.02 -13.83
CA LEU A 249 -16.17 23.21 -15.03
C LEU A 249 -15.50 24.15 -16.01
N TYR A 250 -15.17 23.64 -17.20
CA TYR A 250 -14.73 24.44 -18.34
C TYR A 250 -15.94 25.01 -19.11
N LEU A 251 -15.93 26.33 -19.31
CA LEU A 251 -17.02 27.09 -19.95
C LEU A 251 -16.89 27.13 -21.48
N ASN A 252 -15.67 27.05 -21.98
CA ASN A 252 -15.31 27.22 -23.40
C ASN A 252 -14.37 26.11 -23.91
N LEU A 253 -14.62 24.86 -23.49
CA LEU A 253 -13.84 23.69 -23.91
C LEU A 253 -14.64 22.81 -24.87
N SER A 254 -14.21 22.73 -26.13
CA SER A 254 -14.81 21.87 -27.15
C SER A 254 -14.53 20.38 -26.89
N LYS A 255 -15.25 19.49 -27.57
CA LYS A 255 -15.03 18.03 -27.49
C LYS A 255 -13.62 17.65 -27.97
N GLU A 256 -13.16 18.28 -29.05
CA GLU A 256 -11.85 18.05 -29.67
C GLU A 256 -10.74 18.51 -28.72
N GLN A 257 -10.92 19.68 -28.10
CA GLN A 257 -9.97 20.22 -27.13
C GLN A 257 -9.90 19.35 -25.86
N ALA A 258 -11.05 18.92 -25.34
CA ALA A 258 -11.11 17.98 -24.21
C ALA A 258 -10.40 16.66 -24.55
N THR A 259 -10.58 16.14 -25.76
CA THR A 259 -9.89 14.93 -26.24
C THR A 259 -8.37 15.12 -26.26
N SER A 260 -7.90 16.24 -26.81
CA SER A 260 -6.48 16.59 -26.83
C SER A 260 -5.89 16.74 -25.42
N LEU A 261 -6.61 17.42 -24.52
CA LEU A 261 -6.22 17.62 -23.13
C LEU A 261 -6.09 16.28 -22.40
N VAL A 262 -7.10 15.42 -22.49
CA VAL A 262 -7.12 14.09 -21.89
C VAL A 262 -5.93 13.24 -22.37
N ASN A 263 -5.70 13.19 -23.68
CA ASN A 263 -4.61 12.42 -24.27
C ASN A 263 -3.25 12.94 -23.81
N THR A 264 -3.08 14.26 -23.74
CA THR A 264 -1.83 14.88 -23.33
C THR A 264 -1.54 14.63 -21.85
N ILE A 265 -2.55 14.78 -20.97
CA ILE A 265 -2.38 14.49 -19.54
C ILE A 265 -1.99 13.01 -19.34
N GLN A 266 -2.66 12.08 -20.03
CA GLN A 266 -2.42 10.64 -19.85
C GLN A 266 -1.08 10.16 -20.39
N SER A 267 -0.61 10.76 -21.48
CA SER A 267 0.65 10.36 -22.12
C SER A 267 1.87 11.09 -21.55
N LYS A 268 1.73 12.37 -21.18
CA LYS A 268 2.86 13.22 -20.79
C LYS A 268 2.93 13.54 -19.30
N ILE A 269 1.78 13.61 -18.61
CA ILE A 269 1.71 13.98 -17.19
C ILE A 269 1.40 12.72 -16.38
N ILE A 270 2.42 11.87 -16.24
CA ILE A 270 2.32 10.66 -15.42
C ILE A 270 2.30 11.10 -13.95
N LYS A 271 1.21 10.80 -13.24
CA LYS A 271 1.20 10.91 -11.77
C LYS A 271 2.15 9.86 -11.22
N LEU A 272 3.37 10.28 -10.88
CA LEU A 272 4.33 9.44 -10.21
C LEU A 272 3.83 9.17 -8.80
N GLY A 273 3.64 7.89 -8.47
CA GLY A 273 3.50 7.49 -7.09
C GLY A 273 4.79 7.78 -6.34
N LEU A 274 4.69 7.99 -5.02
CA LEU A 274 5.88 8.13 -4.19
C LEU A 274 6.73 6.86 -4.29
N SER A 275 8.04 7.03 -4.44
CA SER A 275 9.01 5.95 -4.26
C SER A 275 8.91 5.36 -2.85
N LYS A 276 9.56 4.23 -2.60
CA LYS A 276 9.54 3.65 -1.25
C LYS A 276 10.30 4.51 -0.25
N SER A 277 11.40 5.13 -0.66
CA SER A 277 12.10 6.11 0.18
C SER A 277 11.28 7.35 0.45
N GLU A 278 10.64 7.94 -0.57
CA GLU A 278 9.78 9.12 -0.40
C GLU A 278 8.60 8.81 0.52
N PHE A 279 7.98 7.63 0.36
CA PHE A 279 6.92 7.17 1.24
C PHE A 279 7.42 6.97 2.67
N ALA A 280 8.58 6.31 2.85
CA ALA A 280 9.18 6.12 4.17
C ALA A 280 9.53 7.46 4.83
N SER A 281 10.02 8.43 4.06
CA SER A 281 10.35 9.76 4.53
C SER A 281 9.14 10.53 5.03
N LYS A 282 8.07 10.62 4.21
CA LYS A 282 6.82 11.29 4.61
C LYS A 282 6.17 10.64 5.84
N MET A 283 6.16 9.30 5.88
CA MET A 283 5.64 8.55 7.04
C MET A 283 6.51 8.76 8.29
N GLY A 284 7.83 8.87 8.13
CA GLY A 284 8.76 9.21 9.20
C GLY A 284 8.53 10.61 9.75
N ASP A 285 8.27 11.60 8.89
CA ASP A 285 7.96 12.96 9.33
C ASP A 285 6.61 13.03 10.07
N GLU A 286 5.58 12.32 9.58
CA GLU A 286 4.29 12.16 10.26
C GLU A 286 4.47 11.47 11.63
N TYR A 287 5.29 10.42 11.68
CA TYR A 287 5.65 9.71 12.91
C TYR A 287 6.33 10.64 13.91
N SER A 288 7.36 11.39 13.52
CA SER A 288 8.09 12.29 14.43
C SER A 288 7.17 13.33 15.07
N GLN A 289 6.27 13.92 14.28
CA GLN A 289 5.28 14.87 14.80
C GLN A 289 4.25 14.20 15.73
N ALA A 290 3.80 13.00 15.38
CA ALA A 290 2.91 12.21 16.22
C ALA A 290 3.57 11.80 17.55
N PHE A 291 4.83 11.37 17.49
CA PHE A 291 5.61 10.93 18.63
C PHE A 291 5.89 12.10 19.57
N ALA A 292 6.28 13.27 19.06
CA ALA A 292 6.44 14.48 19.88
C ALA A 292 5.16 14.87 20.64
N ARG A 293 3.98 14.67 20.02
CA ARG A 293 2.69 14.87 20.69
C ARG A 293 2.45 13.85 21.81
N TYR A 294 2.74 12.57 21.54
CA TYR A 294 2.67 11.51 22.54
C TYR A 294 3.62 11.75 23.72
N GLU A 295 4.88 12.15 23.47
CA GLU A 295 5.83 12.49 24.54
C GLU A 295 5.33 13.65 25.39
N LYS A 296 4.78 14.69 24.76
CA LYS A 296 4.20 15.83 25.48
C LYS A 296 3.01 15.38 26.33
N TRP A 297 2.15 14.50 25.81
CA TRP A 297 1.05 13.90 26.55
C TRP A 297 1.54 13.10 27.76
N CYS A 298 2.55 12.22 27.58
CA CYS A 298 3.13 11.45 28.68
C CYS A 298 3.70 12.35 29.79
N LYS A 299 4.41 13.43 29.41
CA LYS A 299 4.95 14.41 30.37
C LYS A 299 3.85 15.11 31.19
N SER A 300 2.63 15.22 30.65
CA SER A 300 1.46 15.80 31.33
C SER A 300 0.60 14.76 32.07
N ASN A 301 0.89 13.46 31.96
CA ASN A 301 0.10 12.38 32.53
C ASN A 301 0.96 11.52 33.47
N PRO A 302 0.91 11.77 34.80
CA PRO A 302 1.68 11.02 35.79
C PRO A 302 1.45 9.51 35.71
N GLY A 303 2.51 8.72 35.85
CA GLY A 303 2.47 7.25 35.79
C GLY A 303 2.54 6.66 34.38
N THR A 304 2.64 7.49 33.33
CA THR A 304 2.84 7.00 31.96
C THR A 304 4.33 6.88 31.62
N ILE A 305 4.68 5.81 30.92
CA ILE A 305 6.04 5.53 30.44
C ILE A 305 6.09 5.81 28.94
N ILE A 306 7.05 6.63 28.50
CA ILE A 306 7.32 6.88 27.08
C ILE A 306 7.96 5.62 26.49
N SER A 307 7.21 4.87 25.68
CA SER A 307 7.67 3.65 25.01
C SER A 307 7.08 3.55 23.59
N GLU A 308 7.63 2.68 22.74
CA GLU A 308 7.14 2.53 21.36
C GLU A 308 5.79 1.82 21.37
N ASP A 309 5.63 0.85 22.28
CA ASP A 309 4.36 0.17 22.53
C ASP A 309 3.33 1.14 23.12
N GLY A 310 3.74 1.99 24.06
CA GLY A 310 2.91 3.07 24.61
C GLY A 310 2.47 4.07 23.54
N PHE A 311 3.35 4.44 22.62
CA PHE A 311 3.03 5.29 21.48
C PHE A 311 1.97 4.66 20.57
N ILE A 312 2.07 3.35 20.28
CA ILE A 312 1.05 2.67 19.49
C ILE A 312 -0.29 2.68 20.25
N LYS A 313 -0.27 2.37 21.55
CA LYS A 313 -1.47 2.33 22.41
C LYS A 313 -2.10 3.71 22.66
N TYR A 314 -1.36 4.80 22.44
CA TYR A 314 -1.88 6.16 22.50
C TYR A 314 -2.94 6.44 21.43
N PHE A 315 -2.93 5.70 20.32
CA PHE A 315 -3.95 5.79 19.29
C PHE A 315 -5.13 4.84 19.52
N ASP A 316 -6.31 5.25 19.06
CA ASP A 316 -7.48 4.37 18.94
C ASP A 316 -7.13 3.10 18.18
N LYS A 317 -7.73 1.95 18.54
CA LYS A 317 -7.45 0.63 17.94
C LYS A 317 -7.42 0.64 16.40
N ALA A 318 -8.33 1.37 15.77
CA ALA A 318 -8.39 1.52 14.31
C ALA A 318 -7.13 2.16 13.68
N LYS A 319 -6.41 3.00 14.43
CA LYS A 319 -5.22 3.75 13.98
C LYS A 319 -3.90 3.10 14.41
N GLN A 320 -3.93 2.14 15.34
CA GLN A 320 -2.72 1.48 15.87
C GLN A 320 -1.92 0.76 14.78
N ALA A 321 -2.60 0.15 13.81
CA ALA A 321 -1.93 -0.51 12.68
C ALA A 321 -1.13 0.49 11.82
N ASN A 322 -1.68 1.70 11.60
CA ASN A 322 -0.97 2.76 10.88
C ASN A 322 0.20 3.30 11.72
N ALA A 323 0.00 3.55 13.01
CA ALA A 323 1.05 4.01 13.92
C ALA A 323 2.25 3.03 13.93
N LYS A 324 1.98 1.72 14.03
CA LYS A 324 3.00 0.68 13.95
C LYS A 324 3.74 0.68 12.61
N LYS A 325 3.01 0.88 11.52
CA LYS A 325 3.60 0.96 10.18
C LYS A 325 4.49 2.19 10.03
N SER A 326 4.04 3.36 10.46
CA SER A 326 4.81 4.61 10.40
C SER A 326 6.08 4.53 11.24
N LEU A 327 6.01 3.90 12.42
CA LEU A 327 7.17 3.62 13.28
C LEU A 327 8.23 2.75 12.56
N ILE A 328 7.83 1.66 11.90
CA ILE A 328 8.77 0.84 11.11
C ILE A 328 9.34 1.63 9.92
N GLN A 329 8.50 2.41 9.22
CA GLN A 329 8.95 3.22 8.09
C GLN A 329 9.92 4.33 8.50
N SER A 330 9.72 4.94 9.67
CA SER A 330 10.65 5.93 10.24
C SER A 330 12.04 5.34 10.41
N ARG A 331 12.15 4.11 10.92
CA ARG A 331 13.45 3.43 11.08
C ARG A 331 14.13 3.12 9.76
N ILE A 332 13.36 2.68 8.77
CA ILE A 332 13.88 2.46 7.42
C ILE A 332 14.40 3.80 6.86
N ASN A 333 13.64 4.88 7.07
CA ASN A 333 14.01 6.22 6.66
C ASN A 333 15.31 6.70 7.31
N ASP A 334 15.59 6.34 8.56
CA ASP A 334 16.86 6.68 9.22
C ASP A 334 18.07 6.13 8.43
N PHE A 335 18.01 4.88 7.95
CA PHE A 335 19.05 4.34 7.07
C PHE A 335 19.11 5.06 5.72
N LEU A 336 17.96 5.40 5.15
CA LEU A 336 17.88 6.08 3.86
C LEU A 336 18.27 7.57 3.94
N LYS A 337 18.31 8.18 5.12
CA LYS A 337 18.79 9.55 5.33
C LYS A 337 20.29 9.62 5.63
N MET A 338 20.94 8.50 5.93
CA MET A 338 22.39 8.46 6.11
C MET A 338 23.16 8.90 4.87
N ASP A 339 24.33 9.47 5.12
CA ASP A 339 25.30 9.79 4.10
C ASP A 339 26.00 8.53 3.57
N VAL A 340 26.41 8.55 2.31
CA VAL A 340 27.07 7.41 1.66
C VAL A 340 28.43 7.09 2.30
N HIS A 341 29.11 8.06 2.91
CA HIS A 341 30.35 7.82 3.65
C HIS A 341 30.10 7.13 5.00
N GLU A 342 28.91 7.30 5.58
CA GLU A 342 28.51 6.60 6.80
C GLU A 342 27.96 5.20 6.49
N PHE A 343 27.19 5.06 5.40
CA PHE A 343 26.50 3.84 5.01
C PHE A 343 26.76 3.51 3.54
N SER A 344 27.93 2.90 3.29
CA SER A 344 28.54 2.75 1.96
C SER A 344 27.70 1.97 0.96
N ILE A 345 26.94 0.97 1.42
CA ILE A 345 26.04 0.18 0.56
C ILE A 345 25.00 1.04 -0.19
N LEU A 346 24.69 2.25 0.31
CA LEU A 346 23.79 3.19 -0.36
C LEU A 346 24.30 3.63 -1.74
N GLU A 347 25.60 3.61 -1.99
CA GLU A 347 26.18 3.89 -3.31
C GLU A 347 25.73 2.89 -4.37
N MET A 348 25.27 1.70 -3.97
CA MET A 348 24.71 0.71 -4.89
C MET A 348 23.20 0.82 -5.05
N VAL A 349 22.51 1.62 -4.24
CA VAL A 349 21.04 1.67 -4.24
C VAL A 349 20.53 2.62 -5.33
N GLU A 350 19.54 2.16 -6.08
CA GLU A 350 18.82 2.94 -7.09
C GLU A 350 18.39 4.32 -6.55
N ASN A 351 18.55 5.38 -7.35
CA ASN A 351 18.36 6.80 -7.00
C ASN A 351 19.45 7.44 -6.10
N LYS A 352 20.31 6.66 -5.45
CA LYS A 352 21.50 7.16 -4.74
C LYS A 352 22.82 6.83 -5.44
N SER A 353 22.81 5.79 -6.26
CA SER A 353 23.99 5.31 -6.95
C SER A 353 24.53 6.30 -7.98
N LYS A 354 25.86 6.44 -7.99
CA LYS A 354 26.62 7.17 -9.01
C LYS A 354 27.43 6.23 -9.92
N LEU A 355 27.30 4.92 -9.74
CA LEU A 355 28.07 3.92 -10.48
C LEU A 355 27.73 3.96 -11.98
N LYS A 356 28.76 3.88 -12.82
CA LYS A 356 28.65 3.81 -14.29
C LYS A 356 27.94 2.51 -14.71
N HIS A 357 28.23 1.41 -14.04
CA HIS A 357 27.73 0.09 -14.39
C HIS A 357 26.36 -0.20 -13.74
N LYS A 358 25.28 -0.06 -14.52
CA LYS A 358 23.91 -0.43 -14.07
C LYS A 358 23.80 -1.87 -13.58
N LYS A 359 24.67 -2.76 -14.07
CA LYS A 359 24.77 -4.14 -13.61
C LYS A 359 25.13 -4.26 -12.15
N SER A 360 25.60 -3.22 -11.47
CA SER A 360 25.96 -3.17 -10.04
C SER A 360 24.86 -2.56 -9.16
N ILE A 361 23.83 -1.94 -9.74
CA ILE A 361 22.78 -1.22 -8.99
C ILE A 361 21.76 -2.19 -8.38
N ILE A 362 21.44 -2.00 -7.10
CA ILE A 362 20.39 -2.68 -6.34
C ILE A 362 19.11 -1.84 -6.41
N LYS A 363 18.00 -2.45 -6.81
CA LYS A 363 16.69 -1.77 -6.77
C LYS A 363 16.35 -1.37 -5.34
N GLU A 364 15.89 -0.14 -5.14
CA GLU A 364 15.55 0.40 -3.82
C GLU A 364 14.51 -0.48 -3.10
N THR A 365 13.52 -0.96 -3.85
CA THR A 365 12.49 -1.87 -3.35
C THR A 365 13.04 -3.20 -2.83
N THR A 366 14.09 -3.74 -3.46
CA THR A 366 14.79 -4.95 -3.02
C THR A 366 15.58 -4.66 -1.76
N PHE A 367 16.36 -3.58 -1.75
CA PHE A 367 17.16 -3.17 -0.59
C PHE A 367 16.29 -3.02 0.68
N ILE A 368 15.19 -2.28 0.60
CA ILE A 368 14.30 -2.06 1.75
C ILE A 368 13.63 -3.37 2.18
N ASN A 369 12.96 -4.08 1.26
CA ASN A 369 12.08 -5.19 1.63
C ASN A 369 12.83 -6.47 1.97
N LYS A 370 14.00 -6.68 1.38
CA LYS A 370 14.73 -7.95 1.46
C LYS A 370 16.01 -7.86 2.27
N VAL A 371 16.64 -6.68 2.35
CA VAL A 371 17.85 -6.48 3.13
C VAL A 371 17.49 -5.86 4.48
N ILE A 372 17.07 -4.58 4.50
CA ILE A 372 16.82 -3.85 5.75
C ILE A 372 15.76 -4.54 6.62
N ASN A 373 14.59 -4.86 6.07
CA ASN A 373 13.52 -5.51 6.84
C ASN A 373 13.88 -6.89 7.39
N SER A 374 14.85 -7.60 6.79
CA SER A 374 15.28 -8.91 7.27
C SER A 374 16.18 -8.82 8.52
N LEU A 375 16.89 -7.69 8.67
CA LEU A 375 17.78 -7.42 9.78
C LEU A 375 17.09 -6.62 10.89
N LEU A 376 16.05 -5.84 10.58
CA LEU A 376 15.35 -4.99 11.54
C LEU A 376 14.40 -5.78 12.46
N TYR A 377 14.45 -5.51 13.77
CA TYR A 377 13.44 -5.91 14.73
C TYR A 377 12.17 -5.05 14.60
N CYS A 378 11.16 -5.64 13.94
CA CYS A 378 9.91 -4.96 13.58
C CYS A 378 8.87 -4.83 14.72
N LYS A 379 9.14 -5.38 15.91
CA LYS A 379 8.21 -5.23 17.06
C LYS A 379 8.53 -3.96 17.85
N PRO A 380 7.52 -3.32 18.46
CA PRO A 380 7.73 -2.15 19.30
C PRO A 380 8.42 -2.52 20.62
N ILE A 381 9.33 -1.66 21.06
CA ILE A 381 10.00 -1.72 22.37
C ILE A 381 9.01 -1.28 23.45
N ILE A 382 8.89 -2.12 24.48
CA ILE A 382 8.02 -1.88 25.64
C ILE A 382 8.74 -1.04 26.72
N HIS A 383 10.08 -1.07 26.72
CA HIS A 383 10.90 -0.34 27.67
C HIS A 383 10.85 1.18 27.46
N PRO A 384 11.13 1.98 28.50
CA PRO A 384 11.23 3.43 28.39
C PRO A 384 12.27 3.84 27.32
N ILE A 385 11.90 4.75 26.41
CA ILE A 385 12.79 5.24 25.32
C ILE A 385 13.72 6.36 25.82
N GLY A 386 14.18 6.29 27.07
CA GLY A 386 14.97 7.37 27.69
C GLY A 386 16.20 7.79 26.87
N ASP A 387 16.89 6.83 26.24
CA ASP A 387 18.15 7.09 25.50
C ASP A 387 18.22 6.49 24.09
N ASP A 388 17.11 5.91 23.56
CA ASP A 388 17.06 5.23 22.24
C ASP A 388 18.19 4.21 21.97
N GLU A 389 18.92 3.78 23.00
CA GLU A 389 20.17 3.00 22.87
C GLU A 389 19.96 1.69 22.11
N LEU A 390 18.82 1.02 22.32
CA LEU A 390 18.50 -0.24 21.66
C LEU A 390 18.36 -0.06 20.15
N ARG A 391 17.74 1.03 19.69
CA ARG A 391 17.57 1.33 18.26
C ARG A 391 18.84 1.90 17.65
N ILE A 392 19.58 2.72 18.39
CA ILE A 392 20.91 3.16 17.99
C ILE A 392 21.85 1.97 17.81
N ARG A 393 21.85 1.02 18.75
CA ARG A 393 22.65 -0.22 18.71
C ARG A 393 22.25 -1.09 17.53
N GLU A 394 20.96 -1.34 17.34
CA GLU A 394 20.43 -2.07 16.18
C GLU A 394 20.86 -1.44 14.85
N ARG A 395 20.67 -0.12 14.73
CA ARG A 395 21.04 0.64 13.54
C ARG A 395 22.53 0.56 13.26
N ASN A 396 23.36 0.72 14.28
CA ASN A 396 24.83 0.61 14.17
C ASN A 396 25.26 -0.80 13.76
N ASN A 397 24.65 -1.84 14.33
CA ASN A 397 24.94 -3.24 13.98
C ASN A 397 24.61 -3.54 12.52
N ILE A 398 23.43 -3.12 12.05
CA ILE A 398 23.00 -3.28 10.66
C ILE A 398 23.93 -2.52 9.71
N ARG A 399 24.30 -1.28 10.07
CA ARG A 399 25.27 -0.47 9.33
C ARG A 399 26.61 -1.19 9.19
N ILE A 400 27.15 -1.74 10.28
CA ILE A 400 28.42 -2.50 10.26
C ILE A 400 28.33 -3.69 9.31
N ILE A 401 27.28 -4.50 9.40
CA ILE A 401 27.11 -5.70 8.57
C ILE A 401 27.11 -5.33 7.08
N LEU A 402 26.32 -4.32 6.71
CA LEU A 402 26.11 -3.98 5.31
C LEU A 402 27.25 -3.14 4.72
N ASN A 403 27.97 -2.36 5.52
CA ASN A 403 29.22 -1.73 5.08
C ASN A 403 30.30 -2.79 4.83
N LEU A 404 30.46 -3.76 5.74
CA LEU A 404 31.39 -4.88 5.51
C LEU A 404 30.99 -5.69 4.27
N PHE A 405 29.70 -5.94 4.06
CA PHE A 405 29.25 -6.61 2.84
C PHE A 405 29.56 -5.80 1.58
N HIS A 406 29.36 -4.48 1.62
CA HIS A 406 29.73 -3.61 0.52
C HIS A 406 31.24 -3.66 0.24
N GLU A 407 32.04 -3.40 1.27
CA GLU A 407 33.50 -3.32 1.20
C GLU A 407 34.11 -4.64 0.70
N GLU A 408 33.71 -5.78 1.28
CA GLU A 408 34.34 -7.08 1.00
C GLU A 408 33.74 -7.84 -0.19
N CYS A 409 32.50 -7.54 -0.60
CA CYS A 409 31.80 -8.34 -1.62
C CYS A 409 31.43 -7.57 -2.88
N LEU A 410 31.23 -6.25 -2.77
CA LEU A 410 30.57 -5.48 -3.83
C LEU A 410 31.37 -4.27 -4.31
N SER A 411 32.40 -3.84 -3.58
CA SER A 411 33.27 -2.73 -3.96
C SER A 411 34.22 -3.15 -5.10
N TYR A 412 34.46 -2.24 -6.04
CA TYR A 412 35.37 -2.45 -7.16
C TYR A 412 35.87 -1.11 -7.70
N ASP A 413 37.01 -1.14 -8.40
CA ASP A 413 37.56 0.01 -9.12
C ASP A 413 36.86 0.15 -10.49
N GLU A 414 36.04 1.20 -10.66
CA GLU A 414 35.27 1.41 -11.90
C GLU A 414 36.14 1.55 -13.16
N ASP A 415 37.40 1.94 -13.04
CA ASP A 415 38.27 2.15 -14.18
C ASP A 415 39.06 0.88 -14.56
N ASN A 416 39.14 -0.12 -13.66
CA ASN A 416 39.92 -1.35 -13.84
C ASN A 416 39.12 -2.66 -13.67
N VAL A 417 37.80 -2.58 -13.48
CA VAL A 417 36.98 -3.78 -13.21
C VAL A 417 36.87 -4.72 -14.42
N THR A 418 37.03 -6.00 -14.16
CA THR A 418 36.88 -7.07 -15.17
C THR A 418 35.42 -7.51 -15.33
N ASP A 419 35.09 -8.12 -16.48
CA ASP A 419 33.76 -8.68 -16.72
C ASP A 419 33.40 -9.82 -15.74
N ASP A 420 34.40 -10.58 -15.29
CA ASP A 420 34.23 -11.66 -14.31
C ASP A 420 33.89 -11.10 -12.93
N GLU A 421 34.56 -10.03 -12.50
CA GLU A 421 34.23 -9.31 -11.25
C GLU A 421 32.81 -8.70 -11.32
N LEU A 422 32.47 -8.03 -12.42
CA LEU A 422 31.11 -7.51 -12.61
C LEU A 422 30.05 -8.61 -12.60
N THR A 423 30.37 -9.79 -13.14
CA THR A 423 29.49 -10.96 -13.12
C THR A 423 29.32 -11.51 -11.70
N LYS A 424 30.42 -11.65 -10.95
CA LYS A 424 30.41 -12.05 -9.53
C LYS A 424 29.55 -11.09 -8.71
N ILE A 425 29.77 -9.78 -8.83
CA ILE A 425 29.01 -8.74 -8.13
C ILE A 425 27.53 -8.82 -8.51
N HIS A 426 27.22 -8.96 -9.81
CA HIS A 426 25.85 -9.09 -10.28
C HIS A 426 25.11 -10.28 -9.63
N ARG A 427 25.80 -11.42 -9.46
CA ARG A 427 25.27 -12.60 -8.77
C ARG A 427 25.09 -12.36 -7.28
N LEU A 428 26.10 -11.79 -6.62
CA LEU A 428 26.09 -11.50 -5.17
C LEU A 428 24.99 -10.52 -4.76
N LYS A 429 24.68 -9.51 -5.58
CA LYS A 429 23.61 -8.55 -5.29
C LYS A 429 22.22 -8.98 -5.75
N SER A 430 22.09 -10.14 -6.41
CA SER A 430 20.79 -10.63 -6.84
C SER A 430 19.85 -10.74 -5.64
N GLN A 431 18.54 -10.56 -5.84
CA GLN A 431 17.58 -10.55 -4.74
C GLN A 431 17.66 -11.82 -3.89
N SER A 432 17.78 -12.99 -4.53
CA SER A 432 17.92 -14.27 -3.84
C SER A 432 19.20 -14.37 -3.02
N SER A 433 20.32 -13.90 -3.56
CA SER A 433 21.59 -13.86 -2.84
C SER A 433 21.51 -12.93 -1.63
N LEU A 434 20.97 -11.72 -1.78
CA LEU A 434 20.82 -10.76 -0.67
C LEU A 434 19.95 -11.32 0.48
N VAL A 435 18.85 -12.01 0.14
CA VAL A 435 17.99 -12.69 1.14
C VAL A 435 18.76 -13.82 1.83
N TYR A 436 19.56 -14.57 1.07
CA TYR A 436 20.31 -15.69 1.61
C TYR A 436 21.45 -15.22 2.52
N PHE A 437 22.21 -14.23 2.06
CA PHE A 437 23.26 -13.55 2.81
C PHE A 437 22.75 -13.04 4.16
N THR A 438 21.68 -12.25 4.18
CA THR A 438 21.13 -11.69 5.42
C THR A 438 20.65 -12.79 6.37
N SER A 439 20.08 -13.88 5.86
CA SER A 439 19.73 -15.04 6.68
C SER A 439 20.96 -15.75 7.26
N LEU A 440 22.03 -15.92 6.48
CA LEU A 440 23.26 -16.58 6.92
C LEU A 440 24.02 -15.75 7.95
N ILE A 441 24.17 -14.44 7.72
CA ILE A 441 24.81 -13.53 8.67
C ILE A 441 24.07 -13.47 9.98
N LYS A 442 22.73 -13.41 9.93
CA LYS A 442 21.94 -13.47 11.16
C LYS A 442 22.24 -14.76 11.95
N LYS A 443 22.23 -15.92 11.29
CA LYS A 443 22.57 -17.21 11.94
C LYS A 443 24.02 -17.24 12.46
N ALA A 444 24.97 -16.65 11.75
CA ALA A 444 26.37 -16.56 12.19
C ALA A 444 26.53 -15.71 13.45
N CYS A 445 25.77 -14.61 13.55
CA CYS A 445 25.68 -13.81 14.77
C CYS A 445 24.99 -14.58 15.90
N GLU A 446 23.86 -15.24 15.62
CA GLU A 446 23.15 -16.06 16.62
C GLU A 446 24.06 -17.14 17.20
N HIS A 447 24.88 -17.79 16.37
CA HIS A 447 25.88 -18.76 16.80
C HIS A 447 26.97 -18.11 17.66
N LYS A 448 27.54 -16.99 17.21
CA LYS A 448 28.63 -16.28 17.92
C LYS A 448 28.23 -15.81 19.31
N PHE A 449 27.00 -15.31 19.45
CA PHE A 449 26.49 -14.75 20.70
C PHE A 449 25.64 -15.72 21.51
N VAL A 450 25.48 -16.97 21.03
CA VAL A 450 24.69 -18.03 21.70
C VAL A 450 23.22 -17.60 21.90
N MET A 451 22.62 -17.04 20.85
CA MET A 451 21.25 -16.50 20.83
C MET A 451 20.42 -17.09 19.66
N PRO A 452 20.24 -18.42 19.59
CA PRO A 452 19.59 -19.08 18.45
C PRO A 452 18.15 -18.59 18.27
N GLY A 453 17.83 -18.09 17.07
CA GLY A 453 16.50 -17.63 16.70
C GLY A 453 16.02 -16.37 17.42
N ASP A 454 16.89 -15.62 18.12
CA ASP A 454 16.47 -14.39 18.79
C ASP A 454 16.15 -13.29 17.77
N SER A 455 14.87 -12.91 17.67
CA SER A 455 14.43 -11.82 16.80
C SER A 455 14.98 -10.45 17.20
N GLU A 456 15.43 -10.29 18.44
CA GLU A 456 15.99 -9.07 19.03
C GLU A 456 17.53 -9.06 19.02
N LEU A 457 18.17 -10.02 18.35
CA LEU A 457 19.63 -10.18 18.33
C LEU A 457 20.37 -8.84 18.20
N PHE A 458 20.03 -8.04 17.18
CA PHE A 458 20.75 -6.80 16.90
C PHE A 458 20.43 -5.63 17.84
N THR A 459 19.39 -5.71 18.67
CA THR A 459 19.15 -4.71 19.73
C THR A 459 19.95 -5.02 21.00
N LYS A 460 20.41 -6.26 21.17
CA LYS A 460 21.05 -6.78 22.39
C LYS A 460 22.58 -6.90 22.31
N ILE A 461 23.13 -7.10 21.12
CA ILE A 461 24.58 -7.34 20.93
C ILE A 461 25.33 -6.09 20.48
N GLU A 462 26.65 -6.06 20.68
CA GLU A 462 27.52 -5.02 20.11
C GLU A 462 28.51 -5.62 19.10
N LEU A 463 28.25 -5.37 17.82
CA LEU A 463 29.09 -5.92 16.74
C LEU A 463 30.40 -5.19 16.55
N ASN A 464 30.56 -3.97 17.08
CA ASN A 464 31.77 -3.17 16.86
C ASN A 464 33.04 -3.88 17.36
N GLN A 465 32.94 -4.64 18.45
CA GLN A 465 34.05 -5.43 19.02
C GLN A 465 34.30 -6.75 18.27
N ASN A 466 33.38 -7.15 17.39
CA ASN A 466 33.39 -8.43 16.67
C ASN A 466 33.47 -8.23 15.15
N LYS A 467 33.92 -7.06 14.69
CA LYS A 467 34.04 -6.72 13.27
C LYS A 467 34.90 -7.71 12.50
N ASP A 468 36.06 -8.10 13.04
CA ASP A 468 36.96 -9.04 12.36
C ASP A 468 36.35 -10.44 12.19
N TYR A 469 35.54 -10.88 13.16
CA TYR A 469 34.80 -12.13 13.03
C TYR A 469 33.77 -12.03 11.89
N LEU A 470 32.99 -10.94 11.84
CA LEU A 470 32.01 -10.74 10.77
C LEU A 470 32.67 -10.61 9.41
N LYS A 471 33.78 -9.88 9.33
CA LYS A 471 34.56 -9.72 8.10
C LYS A 471 34.95 -11.08 7.54
N LYS A 472 35.54 -11.98 8.36
CA LYS A 472 35.90 -13.34 7.93
C LYS A 472 34.71 -14.18 7.46
N VAL A 473 33.56 -14.05 8.13
CA VAL A 473 32.33 -14.75 7.72
C VAL A 473 31.84 -14.24 6.36
N ILE A 474 31.90 -12.93 6.13
CA ILE A 474 31.48 -12.26 4.90
C ILE A 474 32.46 -12.57 3.75
N GLU A 475 33.76 -12.52 3.99
CA GLU A 475 34.81 -12.91 3.05
C GLU A 475 34.58 -14.34 2.55
N ARG A 476 34.38 -15.30 3.46
CA ARG A 476 34.06 -16.69 3.08
C ARG A 476 32.81 -16.82 2.23
N TYR A 477 31.77 -16.06 2.57
CA TYR A 477 30.58 -16.03 1.73
C TYR A 477 30.90 -15.56 0.31
N SER A 478 31.69 -14.49 0.16
CA SER A 478 32.12 -13.92 -1.12
C SER A 478 33.08 -14.84 -1.90
N ASP A 479 33.94 -15.55 -1.19
CA ASP A 479 35.01 -16.38 -1.75
C ASP A 479 34.54 -17.76 -2.18
N HIS A 480 33.29 -18.12 -1.86
CA HIS A 480 32.74 -19.38 -2.31
C HIS A 480 32.77 -19.46 -3.86
N PRO A 481 33.30 -20.54 -4.44
CA PRO A 481 33.57 -20.62 -5.88
C PRO A 481 32.31 -20.48 -6.74
N ILE A 482 31.12 -20.79 -6.19
CA ILE A 482 29.83 -20.63 -6.88
C ILE A 482 29.62 -19.24 -7.46
N TRP A 483 30.22 -18.17 -6.93
CA TRP A 483 29.95 -16.83 -7.45
C TRP A 483 30.67 -16.53 -8.77
N GLY A 484 31.80 -17.21 -9.02
CA GLY A 484 32.60 -17.08 -10.25
C GLY A 484 32.50 -18.27 -11.18
N HIS A 485 31.92 -19.40 -10.76
CA HIS A 485 31.92 -20.64 -11.53
C HIS A 485 31.10 -20.57 -12.83
N ASP A 486 31.46 -21.36 -13.84
CA ASP A 486 30.65 -21.59 -15.05
C ASP A 486 29.25 -22.11 -14.69
N GLU A 487 28.21 -21.46 -15.22
CA GLU A 487 26.80 -21.77 -15.00
C GLU A 487 26.38 -23.15 -15.49
N LYS A 488 27.16 -23.71 -16.43
CA LYS A 488 26.88 -25.00 -17.08
C LYS A 488 27.71 -26.15 -16.50
N HIS A 489 28.47 -25.93 -15.43
CA HIS A 489 29.37 -26.94 -14.87
C HIS A 489 28.66 -28.23 -14.42
N SER A 490 27.53 -28.09 -13.72
CA SER A 490 26.76 -29.23 -13.19
C SER A 490 25.29 -28.89 -13.04
N ASN A 491 24.44 -29.90 -12.78
CA ASN A 491 23.02 -29.66 -12.54
C ASN A 491 22.80 -28.82 -11.29
N LYS A 492 23.59 -29.02 -10.22
CA LYS A 492 23.51 -28.22 -8.99
C LYS A 492 23.83 -26.75 -9.25
N VAL A 493 24.91 -26.49 -9.99
CA VAL A 493 25.35 -25.13 -10.33
C VAL A 493 24.32 -24.43 -11.21
N THR A 494 23.83 -25.11 -12.25
CA THR A 494 22.76 -24.57 -13.12
C THR A 494 21.48 -24.27 -12.34
N GLN A 495 21.07 -25.14 -11.42
CA GLN A 495 19.90 -24.90 -10.58
C GLN A 495 20.09 -23.70 -9.64
N PHE A 496 21.31 -23.48 -9.11
CA PHE A 496 21.63 -22.33 -8.27
C PHE A 496 21.43 -21.02 -9.06
N TYR A 497 22.00 -20.93 -10.26
CA TYR A 497 21.86 -19.75 -11.12
C TYR A 497 20.43 -19.52 -11.60
N ASN A 498 19.70 -20.59 -11.95
CA ASN A 498 18.27 -20.50 -12.24
C ASN A 498 17.47 -19.93 -11.07
N SER A 499 17.84 -20.30 -9.83
CA SER A 499 17.21 -19.77 -8.63
C SER A 499 17.50 -18.29 -8.43
N LEU A 500 18.72 -17.82 -8.72
CA LEU A 500 19.06 -16.40 -8.72
C LEU A 500 18.21 -15.61 -9.73
N GLN A 501 18.13 -16.10 -10.98
CA GLN A 501 17.39 -15.43 -12.05
C GLN A 501 15.87 -15.39 -11.77
N LYS A 502 15.31 -16.46 -11.19
CA LYS A 502 13.89 -16.59 -10.87
C LYS A 502 13.52 -16.01 -9.50
N ASN A 503 14.47 -15.43 -8.77
CA ASN A 503 14.28 -14.90 -7.42
C ASN A 503 13.73 -15.93 -6.41
N GLN A 504 14.18 -17.19 -6.52
CA GLN A 504 13.78 -18.30 -5.65
C GLN A 504 14.67 -18.41 -4.41
N SER A 505 14.20 -19.12 -3.38
CA SER A 505 14.98 -19.34 -2.15
C SER A 505 16.23 -20.18 -2.42
N LEU A 506 17.36 -19.81 -1.82
CA LEU A 506 18.63 -20.52 -1.97
C LEU A 506 18.91 -21.53 -0.85
N ASN A 507 18.06 -21.66 0.16
CA ASN A 507 18.37 -22.47 1.36
C ASN A 507 18.77 -23.91 1.02
N THR A 508 17.90 -24.65 0.32
CA THR A 508 18.14 -26.05 -0.02
C THR A 508 19.33 -26.25 -0.94
N ILE A 509 19.50 -25.35 -1.92
CA ILE A 509 20.55 -25.49 -2.93
C ILE A 509 21.91 -25.03 -2.42
N GLY A 510 21.95 -23.98 -1.59
CA GLY A 510 23.14 -23.52 -0.89
C GLY A 510 23.70 -24.61 0.02
N ASP A 511 22.84 -25.33 0.74
CA ASP A 511 23.25 -26.50 1.53
C ASP A 511 23.85 -27.61 0.66
N ALA A 512 23.27 -27.87 -0.52
CA ALA A 512 23.76 -28.90 -1.45
C ALA A 512 25.15 -28.60 -2.03
N ILE A 513 25.48 -27.32 -2.22
CA ILE A 513 26.80 -26.87 -2.71
C ILE A 513 27.74 -26.44 -1.57
N LYS A 514 27.37 -26.71 -0.32
CA LYS A 514 28.07 -26.31 0.92
C LYS A 514 28.31 -24.80 1.09
N LEU A 515 27.59 -23.93 0.39
CA LEU A 515 27.48 -22.53 0.76
C LEU A 515 26.47 -22.42 1.92
N ASN A 516 26.89 -22.75 3.14
CA ASN A 516 25.99 -22.82 4.30
C ASN A 516 26.66 -22.32 5.58
N LEU A 517 25.93 -22.37 6.71
CA LEU A 517 26.41 -21.85 8.00
C LEU A 517 27.73 -22.51 8.45
N PRO A 518 27.89 -23.86 8.47
CA PRO A 518 29.17 -24.49 8.81
C PRO A 518 30.36 -23.99 7.99
N TYR A 519 30.18 -23.78 6.68
CA TYR A 519 31.26 -23.31 5.81
C TYR A 519 31.70 -21.87 6.14
N ILE A 520 30.74 -20.94 6.23
CA ILE A 520 31.07 -19.53 6.52
C ILE A 520 31.63 -19.33 7.94
N LEU A 521 31.38 -20.28 8.85
CA LEU A 521 31.93 -20.32 10.20
C LEU A 521 33.28 -21.04 10.32
N ASP A 522 33.85 -21.53 9.22
CA ASP A 522 35.09 -22.31 9.22
C ASP A 522 35.02 -23.67 9.92
N VAL A 523 33.82 -24.23 10.07
CA VAL A 523 33.63 -25.57 10.65
C VAL A 523 33.89 -26.65 9.59
N VAL A 524 33.62 -26.34 8.32
CA VAL A 524 33.78 -27.25 7.19
C VAL A 524 34.56 -26.56 6.07
N GLN A 525 35.56 -27.24 5.52
CA GLN A 525 36.27 -26.81 4.30
C GLN A 525 35.64 -27.43 3.05
N LEU A 526 35.79 -26.74 1.93
CA LEU A 526 35.48 -27.29 0.61
C LEU A 526 36.56 -28.31 0.23
N VAL A 527 36.15 -29.46 -0.33
CA VAL A 527 37.04 -30.52 -0.80
C VAL A 527 37.23 -30.50 -2.32
N GLY A 528 36.59 -29.57 -3.02
CA GLY A 528 36.76 -29.32 -4.45
C GLY A 528 35.71 -29.98 -5.35
N SER A 529 34.85 -30.84 -4.79
CA SER A 529 33.80 -31.56 -5.53
C SER A 529 32.38 -31.08 -5.20
N GLU A 530 32.24 -29.99 -4.42
CA GLU A 530 30.95 -29.47 -3.98
C GLU A 530 30.06 -28.98 -5.11
N LEU A 531 30.68 -28.58 -6.21
CA LEU A 531 30.01 -28.07 -7.39
C LEU A 531 29.77 -29.16 -8.42
N ASP A 532 30.26 -30.38 -8.21
CA ASP A 532 30.03 -31.53 -9.09
C ASP A 532 28.68 -32.20 -8.74
N ASP A 533 28.17 -33.03 -9.65
CA ASP A 533 26.89 -33.75 -9.47
C ASP A 533 26.97 -34.90 -8.46
#